data_AF-A0A535QRS0-F1
#
_entry.id   AF-A0A535QRS0-F1
#
_cell.length_a   1.000
_cell.length_b   1.000
_cell.length_c   1.000
_cell.angle_alpha   90.00
_cell.angle_beta   90.00
_cell.angle_gamma   90.00
#
_symmetry.space_group_name_H-M   'P 1'
#
loop_
_entity.id
_entity.type
_entity.pdbx_description
1 polymer ?
#
loop_
_entity_poly.entity_id
_entity_poly.type
_entity_poly.pdbx_seq_one_letter_code
_entity_poly.pdbx_strand_id
1 'polypeptide(L)' 'ERISLDDWGYPVIKRGPLPEHLSALARRAVDVCPVLALRLAHASRPIALI' A
#
# COMPACT_ATOMS: atom_id res chain seq x y z
N GLU A 1 -4.48 8.56 -3.37
CA GLU A 1 -3.03 8.28 -3.60
C GLU A 1 -2.34 7.94 -2.27
N ARG A 2 -1.36 7.02 -2.27
CA ARG A 2 -0.67 6.52 -1.05
C ARG A 2 0.85 6.59 -1.12
N ILE A 3 1.37 7.18 -2.19
CA ILE A 3 2.79 7.42 -2.41
C ILE A 3 3.04 8.89 -2.11
N SER A 4 4.17 9.20 -1.50
CA SER A 4 4.67 10.56 -1.33
C SER A 4 6.18 10.55 -1.49
N LEU A 5 6.78 11.72 -1.67
CA LEU A 5 8.23 11.84 -1.72
C LEU A 5 8.78 12.10 -0.32
N ASP A 6 9.95 11.52 -0.02
CA ASP A 6 10.76 11.96 1.11
C ASP A 6 11.56 13.24 0.77
N ASP A 7 12.40 13.68 1.70
CA ASP A 7 13.24 14.89 1.55
C ASP A 7 14.27 14.77 0.43
N TRP A 8 14.55 13.57 -0.07
CA TRP A 8 15.44 13.31 -1.19
C TRP A 8 14.70 13.07 -2.51
N GLY A 9 13.36 13.10 -2.50
CA GLY A 9 12.55 12.89 -3.69
C GLY A 9 12.28 11.42 -4.03
N TYR A 10 12.58 10.46 -3.14
CA TYR A 10 12.29 9.05 -3.39
C TYR A 10 10.83 8.70 -3.04
N PRO A 11 10.17 7.81 -3.81
CA PRO A 11 8.80 7.41 -3.53
C PRO A 11 8.73 6.54 -2.27
N VAL A 12 7.93 6.97 -1.30
CA VAL A 12 7.64 6.27 -0.06
C VAL A 12 6.15 5.95 0.05
N ILE A 13 5.85 4.72 0.47
CA ILE A 13 4.48 4.26 0.68
C ILE A 13 4.03 4.61 2.09
N LYS A 14 2.91 5.35 2.23
CA LYS A 14 2.33 5.67 3.53
C LYS A 14 1.83 4.41 4.24
N ARG A 15 2.19 4.26 5.51
CA ARG A 15 1.73 3.16 6.38
C ARG A 15 0.21 3.19 6.61
N GLY A 16 -0.32 2.03 6.99
CA GLY A 16 -1.72 1.84 7.34
C GLY A 16 -2.57 1.25 6.20
N PRO A 17 -3.86 1.00 6.46
CA PRO A 17 -4.74 0.39 5.48
C PRO A 17 -4.94 1.31 4.28
N LEU A 18 -5.07 0.71 3.10
CA LEU A 18 -5.51 1.41 1.91
C LEU A 18 -7.00 1.77 2.05
N PRO A 19 -7.43 2.98 1.67
CA PRO A 19 -8.83 3.28 1.51
C PRO A 19 -9.45 2.35 0.45
N GLU A 20 -10.70 1.94 0.65
CA GLU A 20 -11.39 0.97 -0.22
C GLU A 20 -11.40 1.39 -1.70
N HIS A 21 -11.57 2.68 -1.99
CA HIS A 21 -11.58 3.21 -3.35
C HIS A 21 -10.22 3.07 -4.09
N LEU A 22 -9.13 2.79 -3.38
CA LEU A 22 -7.80 2.56 -3.97
C LEU A 22 -7.48 1.07 -4.18
N SER A 23 -8.36 0.16 -3.77
CA SER A 23 -8.13 -1.30 -3.85
C SER A 23 -7.81 -1.78 -5.27
N ALA A 24 -8.58 -1.34 -6.27
CA ALA A 24 -8.36 -1.70 -7.68
C ALA A 24 -7.01 -1.20 -8.21
N LEU A 25 -6.62 0.04 -7.84
CA LEU A 25 -5.33 0.60 -8.22
C LEU A 25 -4.17 -0.13 -7.55
N ALA A 26 -4.32 -0.49 -6.27
CA ALA A 26 -3.30 -1.24 -5.55
C ALA A 26 -3.09 -2.65 -6.11
N ARG A 27 -4.18 -3.33 -6.51
CA ARG A 27 -4.11 -4.62 -7.19
C ARG A 27 -3.31 -4.51 -8.49
N ARG A 28 -3.64 -3.52 -9.34
CA ARG A 28 -2.90 -3.27 -10.57
C ARG A 28 -1.42 -2.96 -10.31
N ALA A 29 -1.11 -2.14 -9.31
CA ALA A 29 0.27 -1.77 -8.99
C ALA A 29 1.14 -2.99 -8.63
N VAL A 30 0.57 -3.97 -7.92
CA VAL A 30 1.26 -5.25 -7.64
C VAL A 30 1.39 -6.07 -8.91
N ASP A 31 0.33 -6.20 -9.70
CA ASP A 31 0.31 -7.04 -10.92
C ASP A 31 1.32 -6.55 -11.98
N VAL A 32 1.55 -5.24 -12.09
CA VAL A 32 2.51 -4.68 -13.06
C VAL A 32 3.94 -4.60 -12.54
N CYS A 33 4.22 -4.97 -11.28
CA CYS A 33 5.54 -4.81 -10.67
C CYS A 33 6.49 -5.92 -11.17
N PRO A 34 7.49 -5.59 -12.03
CA PRO A 34 8.31 -6.63 -12.68
C PRO A 34 9.27 -7.32 -11.72
N VAL A 35 9.66 -6.62 -10.64
CA VAL A 35 10.65 -7.09 -9.65
C VAL A 35 10.03 -7.49 -8.33
N LEU A 36 8.69 -7.56 -8.26
CA LEU A 36 7.94 -7.96 -7.06
C LEU A 36 8.28 -7.12 -5.80
N ALA A 37 8.57 -5.83 -5.98
CA ALA A 37 8.87 -4.91 -4.88
C ALA A 37 7.65 -4.62 -3.98
N LEU A 38 6.43 -4.90 -4.46
CA LEU A 38 5.18 -4.60 -3.78
C LEU A 38 4.36 -5.86 -3.53
N ARG A 39 3.70 -5.93 -2.37
CA ARG A 39 2.72 -6.94 -2.03
C ARG A 39 1.47 -6.30 -1.43
N LEU A 40 0.30 -6.74 -1.88
CA LEU A 40 -0.97 -6.40 -1.25
C LEU A 40 -1.32 -7.46 -0.20
N ALA A 41 -1.60 -7.02 1.01
CA ALA A 41 -2.02 -7.89 2.12
C ALA A 41 -3.39 -7.45 2.62
N HIS A 42 -4.17 -8.40 3.14
CA HIS A 42 -5.38 -8.06 3.86
C HIS A 42 -4.99 -7.42 5.19
N ALA A 43 -5.59 -6.28 5.52
CA ALA A 43 -5.40 -5.69 6.83
C ALA A 43 -6.00 -6.65 7.86
N SER A 44 -5.15 -7.33 8.62
CA SER A 44 -5.60 -8.07 9.80
C SER A 44 -6.33 -7.08 10.68
N ARG A 45 -7.63 -7.29 10.88
CA ARG A 45 -8.42 -6.51 11.83
C ARG A 45 -7.65 -6.57 13.15
N PRO A 46 -7.24 -5.44 13.76
CA PRO A 46 -6.63 -5.52 15.07
C PRO A 46 -7.60 -6.28 15.96
N ILE A 47 -7.11 -7.33 16.62
CA ILE A 47 -7.87 -7.96 17.70
C ILE A 47 -8.18 -6.81 18.66
N ALA A 48 -9.46 -6.51 18.84
CA ALA A 48 -9.87 -5.60 19.89
C ALA A 48 -9.36 -6.24 21.19
N LEU A 49 -8.33 -5.66 21.78
CA LEU A 49 -7.96 -5.93 23.16
C LEU A 49 -9.16 -5.45 23.99
N ILE A 50 -10.00 -6.42 24.34
CA ILE A 50 -10.97 -6.31 25.44
C ILE A 50 -10.22 -6.13 26.75
#